data_AF-A0A957Z3V5-F1
#
_entry.id   AF-A0A957Z3V5-F1
#
_cell.length_a   1.000
_cell.length_b   1.000
_cell.length_c   1.000
_cell.angle_alpha   90.00
_cell.angle_beta   90.00
_cell.angle_gamma   90.00
#
_symmetry.space_group_name_H-M   'P 1'
#
loop_
_entity.id
_entity.type
_entity.pdbx_description
1 polymer ?
#
loop_
_entity_poly.entity_id
_entity_poly.type
_entity_poly.pdbx_seq_one_letter_code
_entity_poly.pdbx_strand_id
1 'polypeptide(L)'
;MLVLSSTQQAVAAPQGRAHAQVDATILVVRAYYTDSSQIDFVAARRDMWEVEWNRAEQYVVLDTTAAERAELEAAGFRLETDMAETTAFNQALARFSGLDVTSAAATAGISGYSCYRTVEETYATAAGLATAHPELASVIDIGDSWAKSVNSAD
;
A
#
# COMPACT_ATOMS: atom_id res chain seq x y z
N MET A 1 33.37 32.00 38.95
CA MET A 1 31.94 31.67 38.73
C MET A 1 31.62 32.05 37.29
N LEU A 2 31.84 31.12 36.34
CA LEU A 2 31.57 31.30 34.92
C LEU A 2 30.28 30.53 34.61
N VAL A 3 29.27 31.20 34.06
CA VAL A 3 28.06 30.56 33.54
C VAL A 3 28.21 30.50 32.02
N LEU A 4 28.39 29.31 31.47
CA LEU A 4 28.35 29.07 30.02
C LEU A 4 26.89 28.78 29.64
N SER A 5 26.24 29.73 28.98
CA SER A 5 24.90 29.54 28.40
C SER A 5 25.02 28.68 27.14
N SER A 6 24.50 27.47 27.18
CA SER A 6 24.33 26.59 26.02
C SER A 6 23.03 26.94 25.29
N THR A 7 23.14 27.54 24.10
CA THR A 7 22.00 27.76 23.20
C THR A 7 21.74 26.46 22.44
N GLN A 8 20.70 25.71 22.83
CA GLN A 8 20.26 24.54 22.06
C GLN A 8 19.47 25.04 20.84
N GLN A 9 20.02 24.87 19.64
CA GLN A 9 19.28 25.04 18.39
C GLN A 9 18.40 23.81 18.16
N ALA A 10 17.09 24.00 18.12
CA ALA A 10 16.15 22.96 17.70
C ALA A 10 16.30 22.75 16.19
N VAL A 11 16.70 21.54 15.80
CA VAL A 11 16.67 21.10 14.40
C VAL A 11 15.20 20.91 14.03
N ALA A 12 14.71 21.71 13.08
CA ALA A 12 13.35 21.60 12.57
C ALA A 12 13.16 20.23 11.87
N ALA A 13 12.09 19.52 12.23
CA ALA A 13 11.71 18.29 11.55
C ALA A 13 11.45 18.55 10.05
N PRO A 14 11.84 17.62 9.17
CA PRO A 14 11.50 17.74 7.75
C PRO A 14 9.97 17.77 7.63
N GLN A 15 9.47 18.86 7.04
CA GLN A 15 8.05 19.00 6.74
C GLN A 15 7.69 17.88 5.76
N GLY A 16 6.85 16.95 6.22
CA GLY A 16 6.28 15.91 5.35
C GLY A 16 5.67 16.58 4.12
N ARG A 17 5.92 16.01 2.94
CA ARG A 17 5.26 16.47 1.71
C ARG A 17 3.76 16.56 2.00
N ALA A 18 3.19 17.75 1.83
CA ALA A 18 1.76 17.93 1.88
C ALA A 18 1.14 16.87 0.97
N HIS A 19 0.36 15.96 1.54
CA HIS A 19 -0.48 15.07 0.75
C HIS A 19 -1.37 16.00 -0.09
N ALA A 20 -1.18 15.96 -1.40
CA ALA A 20 -2.02 16.70 -2.33
C ALA A 20 -3.48 16.43 -1.95
N GLN A 21 -4.25 17.50 -1.83
CA GLN A 21 -5.64 17.49 -1.41
C GLN A 21 -6.40 16.37 -2.16
N VAL A 22 -6.98 15.43 -1.42
CA VAL A 22 -7.75 14.29 -1.94
C VAL A 22 -9.12 14.81 -2.43
N ASP A 23 -9.12 15.54 -3.55
CA ASP A 23 -10.34 16.09 -4.16
C ASP A 23 -10.53 15.61 -5.61
N ALA A 24 -9.70 14.67 -6.07
CA ALA A 24 -9.94 13.98 -7.33
C ALA A 24 -10.75 12.71 -7.06
N THR A 25 -11.97 12.62 -7.61
CA THR A 25 -12.67 11.34 -7.70
C THR A 25 -11.82 10.38 -8.53
N ILE A 26 -11.21 9.41 -7.84
CA ILE A 26 -10.45 8.34 -8.50
C ILE A 26 -11.44 7.41 -9.17
N LEU A 27 -11.19 7.09 -10.45
CA LEU A 27 -11.93 6.06 -11.18
C LEU A 27 -11.01 4.87 -11.43
N VAL A 28 -11.48 3.67 -11.12
CA VAL A 28 -10.85 2.43 -11.55
C VAL A 28 -11.33 2.14 -12.95
N VAL A 29 -10.39 1.91 -13.87
CA VAL A 29 -10.67 1.67 -15.28
C VAL A 29 -10.04 0.37 -15.75
N ARG A 30 -10.71 -0.28 -16.70
CA ARG A 30 -10.13 -1.29 -17.58
C ARG A 30 -9.60 -0.57 -18.81
N ALA A 31 -8.29 -0.54 -18.97
CA ALA A 31 -7.63 0.00 -20.16
C ALA A 31 -7.28 -1.16 -21.10
N TYR A 32 -8.03 -1.27 -22.20
CA TYR A 32 -7.85 -2.33 -23.19
C TYR A 32 -6.61 -2.06 -24.04
N TYR A 33 -5.72 -3.04 -24.13
CA TYR A 33 -4.45 -2.94 -24.84
C TYR A 33 -4.44 -3.84 -26.08
N THR A 34 -3.67 -3.45 -27.10
CA THR A 34 -3.55 -4.21 -28.36
C THR A 34 -2.27 -5.03 -28.43
N ASP A 35 -1.21 -4.59 -27.77
CA ASP A 35 0.08 -5.27 -27.74
C ASP A 35 0.87 -4.94 -26.46
N SER A 36 2.02 -5.59 -26.29
CA SER A 36 2.84 -5.46 -25.09
C SER A 36 3.47 -4.08 -24.91
N SER A 37 3.63 -3.27 -25.98
CA SER A 37 4.21 -1.93 -25.85
C SER A 37 3.30 -0.99 -25.06
N GLN A 38 1.98 -1.22 -25.12
CA GLN A 38 1.01 -0.52 -24.29
C GLN A 38 1.09 -0.97 -22.82
N ILE A 39 1.33 -2.25 -22.55
CA ILE A 39 1.60 -2.70 -21.18
C ILE A 39 2.86 -2.03 -20.63
N ASP A 40 3.94 -2.01 -21.42
CA ASP A 40 5.19 -1.33 -21.04
C ASP A 40 4.98 0.17 -20.81
N PHE A 41 4.10 0.81 -21.60
CA PHE A 41 3.72 2.20 -21.41
C PHE A 41 3.10 2.45 -20.03
N VAL A 42 2.19 1.58 -19.59
CA VAL A 42 1.53 1.70 -18.28
C VAL A 42 2.53 1.36 -17.17
N ALA A 43 3.23 0.23 -17.26
CA ALA A 43 4.16 -0.26 -16.24
C ALA A 43 5.31 0.72 -15.95
N ALA A 44 5.76 1.49 -16.95
CA ALA A 44 6.81 2.48 -16.77
C ALA A 44 6.37 3.72 -15.97
N ARG A 45 5.06 3.91 -15.74
CA ARG A 45 4.49 5.15 -15.21
C ARG A 45 3.55 4.93 -14.03
N ARG A 46 2.90 3.77 -13.95
CA ARG A 46 1.73 3.51 -13.10
C ARG A 46 1.74 2.10 -12.52
N ASP A 47 1.07 1.97 -11.38
CA ASP A 47 0.77 0.68 -10.78
C ASP A 47 -0.41 0.02 -11.50
N MET A 48 -0.21 -1.23 -11.91
CA MET A 48 -1.22 -2.06 -12.55
C MET A 48 -1.73 -3.05 -11.51
N TRP A 49 -3.03 -2.99 -11.23
CA TRP A 49 -3.63 -3.86 -10.22
C TRP A 49 -3.85 -5.27 -10.77
N GLU A 50 -4.21 -5.35 -12.05
CA GLU A 50 -4.44 -6.60 -12.76
C GLU A 50 -4.02 -6.45 -14.23
N VAL A 51 -3.59 -7.57 -14.82
CA VAL A 51 -3.37 -7.70 -16.27
C VAL A 51 -4.12 -8.93 -16.76
N GLU A 52 -5.15 -8.70 -17.58
CA GLU A 52 -5.88 -9.78 -18.24
C GLU A 52 -5.16 -10.18 -19.53
N TRP A 53 -4.40 -11.27 -19.47
CA TRP A 53 -3.57 -11.74 -20.58
C TRP A 53 -4.35 -12.49 -21.67
N ASN A 54 -5.61 -12.84 -21.43
CA ASN A 54 -6.45 -13.55 -22.38
C ASN A 54 -6.66 -12.69 -23.64
N ARG A 55 -6.29 -13.24 -24.80
CA ARG A 55 -6.40 -12.61 -26.12
C ARG A 55 -7.82 -12.14 -26.49
N ALA A 56 -8.85 -12.68 -25.85
CA ALA A 56 -10.23 -12.26 -26.09
C ALA A 56 -10.62 -10.96 -25.37
N GLU A 57 -9.99 -10.64 -24.22
CA GLU A 57 -10.41 -9.54 -23.35
C GLU A 57 -9.32 -8.48 -23.14
N GLN A 58 -8.03 -8.84 -23.08
CA GLN A 58 -6.83 -7.96 -23.09
C GLN A 58 -7.00 -6.55 -22.51
N TYR A 59 -7.04 -6.44 -21.18
CA TYR A 59 -7.06 -5.15 -20.49
C TYR A 59 -6.15 -5.15 -19.26
N VAL A 60 -5.84 -3.94 -18.78
CA VAL A 60 -5.17 -3.72 -17.49
C VAL A 60 -6.11 -2.94 -16.58
N VAL A 61 -6.11 -3.27 -15.29
CA VAL A 61 -6.91 -2.55 -14.28
C VAL A 61 -6.01 -1.59 -13.52
N LEU A 62 -6.43 -0.33 -13.43
CA LEU A 62 -5.71 0.71 -12.69
C LEU A 62 -6.66 1.80 -12.18
N ASP A 63 -6.25 2.47 -11.10
CA ASP A 63 -6.84 3.71 -10.65
C ASP A 63 -6.39 4.89 -11.51
N THR A 64 -7.29 5.85 -11.75
CA THR A 64 -7.02 7.02 -12.60
C THR A 64 -7.68 8.30 -12.11
N THR A 65 -6.97 9.41 -12.26
CA THR A 65 -7.55 10.76 -12.29
C THR A 65 -8.08 11.10 -13.68
N ALA A 66 -8.79 12.22 -13.82
CA ALA A 66 -9.27 12.68 -15.12
C ALA A 66 -8.14 12.99 -16.12
N ALA A 67 -7.02 13.56 -15.65
CA ALA A 67 -5.87 13.85 -16.50
C ALA A 67 -5.22 12.56 -17.02
N GLU A 68 -5.07 11.56 -16.16
CA GLU A 68 -4.46 10.28 -16.50
C GLU A 68 -5.30 9.48 -17.50
N ARG A 69 -6.63 9.53 -17.40
CA ARG A 69 -7.50 8.93 -18.43
C ARG A 69 -7.28 9.57 -19.79
N ALA A 70 -7.16 10.91 -19.84
CA ALA A 70 -6.89 11.60 -21.10
C ALA A 70 -5.52 11.21 -21.69
N GLU A 71 -4.51 10.95 -20.85
CA GLU A 71 -3.21 10.45 -21.30
C GLU A 71 -3.30 9.02 -21.88
N LEU A 72 -4.06 8.13 -21.23
CA LEU A 72 -4.30 6.77 -21.72
C LEU A 72 -5.08 6.77 -23.03
N GLU A 73 -6.13 7.58 -23.14
CA GLU A 73 -6.89 7.75 -24.39
C GLU A 73 -6.01 8.29 -25.51
N ALA A 74 -5.14 9.28 -25.22
CA ALA A 74 -4.16 9.80 -26.17
C ALA A 74 -3.09 8.77 -26.57
N ALA A 75 -2.76 7.83 -25.68
CA ALA A 75 -1.89 6.68 -25.96
C ALA A 75 -2.61 5.52 -26.68
N GLY A 76 -3.88 5.71 -27.07
CA GLY A 76 -4.63 4.78 -27.89
C GLY A 76 -5.33 3.66 -27.12
N PHE A 77 -5.47 3.79 -25.79
CA PHE A 77 -6.27 2.84 -25.02
C PHE A 77 -7.76 3.11 -25.20
N ARG A 78 -8.55 2.04 -25.30
CA ARG A 78 -9.99 2.11 -25.03
C ARG A 78 -10.18 1.93 -23.53
N LEU A 79 -10.84 2.88 -22.88
CA LEU A 79 -11.11 2.81 -21.45
C LEU A 79 -12.56 2.42 -21.18
N GLU A 80 -12.77 1.60 -20.16
CA GLU A 80 -14.07 1.32 -19.57
C GLU A 80 -13.97 1.52 -18.05
N THR A 81 -14.86 2.32 -17.48
CA THR A 81 -14.88 2.54 -16.04
C THR A 81 -15.46 1.33 -15.34
N ASP A 82 -14.69 0.72 -14.44
CA ASP A 82 -15.21 -0.31 -13.54
C ASP A 82 -15.86 0.38 -12.34
N MET A 83 -17.18 0.51 -12.39
CA MET A 83 -17.90 1.27 -11.36
C MET A 83 -18.01 0.53 -10.04
N ALA A 84 -17.94 -0.80 -10.06
CA ALA A 84 -17.90 -1.60 -8.84
C ALA A 84 -16.57 -1.37 -8.11
N GLU A 85 -15.45 -1.50 -8.82
CA GLU A 85 -14.12 -1.28 -8.24
C GLU A 85 -13.89 0.19 -7.85
N THR A 86 -14.36 1.13 -8.68
CA THR A 86 -14.32 2.56 -8.34
C THR A 86 -15.04 2.83 -7.02
N THR A 87 -16.22 2.24 -6.84
CA THR A 87 -17.00 2.43 -5.61
C THR A 87 -16.29 1.79 -4.42
N ALA A 88 -15.79 0.56 -4.58
CA ALA A 88 -15.07 -0.14 -3.52
C ALA A 88 -13.80 0.61 -3.09
N PHE A 89 -13.01 1.09 -4.06
CA PHE A 89 -11.79 1.85 -3.81
C PHE A 89 -12.06 3.15 -3.06
N ASN A 90 -12.99 3.97 -3.54
CA ASN A 90 -13.30 5.25 -2.87
C ASN A 90 -13.91 5.04 -1.48
N GLN A 91 -14.70 3.99 -1.28
CA GLN A 91 -15.19 3.62 0.05
C GLN A 91 -14.04 3.21 0.99
N ALA A 92 -13.07 2.44 0.50
CA ALA A 92 -11.89 2.08 1.26
C ALA A 92 -11.08 3.34 1.62
N LEU A 93 -10.77 4.18 0.64
CA LEU A 93 -10.01 5.43 0.85
C LEU A 93 -10.66 6.35 1.89
N ALA A 94 -11.99 6.46 1.88
CA ALA A 94 -12.72 7.23 2.88
C ALA A 94 -12.62 6.67 4.31
N ARG A 95 -12.50 5.34 4.47
CA ARG A 95 -12.30 4.71 5.80
C ARG A 95 -10.93 5.01 6.39
N PHE A 96 -9.91 5.19 5.54
CA PHE A 96 -8.54 5.50 5.98
C PHE A 96 -8.30 7.00 6.15
N SER A 97 -9.09 7.83 5.45
CA SER A 97 -9.05 9.28 5.58
C SER A 97 -9.50 9.70 7.00
N GLY A 98 -8.54 9.89 7.90
CA GLY A 98 -8.79 10.30 9.30
C GLY A 98 -8.45 9.24 10.35
N LEU A 99 -7.80 8.14 9.96
CA LEU A 99 -7.38 7.10 10.89
C LEU A 99 -6.19 7.59 11.74
N ASP A 100 -6.37 7.67 13.07
CA ASP A 100 -5.28 7.96 14.00
C ASP A 100 -4.52 6.67 14.35
N VAL A 101 -3.42 6.45 13.62
CA VAL A 101 -2.50 5.33 13.83
C VAL A 101 -1.73 5.38 15.16
N THR A 102 -1.87 6.47 15.92
CA THR A 102 -1.24 6.61 17.25
C THR A 102 -2.20 6.32 18.41
N SER A 103 -3.49 6.11 18.13
CA SER A 103 -4.50 5.87 19.16
C SER A 103 -4.44 4.45 19.73
N ALA A 104 -4.73 4.30 21.03
CA ALA A 104 -4.72 3.01 21.73
C ALA A 104 -5.73 1.97 21.18
N ALA A 105 -6.66 2.38 20.30
CA ALA A 105 -7.54 1.48 19.56
C ALA A 105 -6.79 0.65 18.48
N ALA A 106 -5.52 0.97 18.20
CA ALA A 106 -4.64 0.22 17.31
C ALA A 106 -3.94 -0.99 17.99
N THR A 107 -4.33 -1.37 19.21
CA THR A 107 -3.62 -2.39 20.01
C THR A 107 -3.99 -3.84 19.69
N ALA A 108 -4.93 -4.08 18.76
CA ALA A 108 -5.26 -5.40 18.25
C ALA A 108 -5.53 -5.35 16.74
N GLY A 109 -4.73 -6.08 15.97
CA GLY A 109 -4.77 -6.09 14.51
C GLY A 109 -4.22 -4.81 13.87
N ILE A 110 -4.33 -4.75 12.55
CA ILE A 110 -3.89 -3.59 11.77
C ILE A 110 -4.90 -2.44 11.95
N SER A 111 -4.42 -1.22 12.19
CA SER A 111 -5.30 -0.06 12.32
C SER A 111 -6.14 0.14 11.04
N GLY A 112 -7.47 0.21 11.20
CA GLY A 112 -8.42 0.28 10.08
C GLY A 112 -8.76 -1.07 9.43
N TYR A 113 -8.12 -2.15 9.91
CA TYR A 113 -8.25 -3.53 9.46
C TYR A 113 -8.17 -4.50 10.65
N SER A 114 -8.91 -4.23 11.73
CA SER A 114 -8.77 -4.95 13.02
C SER A 114 -8.97 -6.47 12.96
N CYS A 115 -9.62 -7.00 11.92
CA CYS A 115 -9.73 -8.44 11.68
C CYS A 115 -8.45 -9.07 11.11
N TYR A 116 -7.53 -8.27 10.57
CA TYR A 116 -6.23 -8.70 10.09
C TYR A 116 -5.19 -8.51 11.18
N ARG A 117 -4.35 -9.52 11.37
CA ARG A 117 -3.27 -9.47 12.36
C ARG A 117 -2.09 -8.66 11.85
N THR A 118 -1.32 -8.07 12.77
CA THR A 118 0.03 -7.59 12.47
C THR A 118 1.00 -8.77 12.26
N VAL A 119 2.18 -8.46 11.76
CA VAL A 119 3.27 -9.45 11.61
C VAL A 119 3.69 -9.98 12.98
N GLU A 120 3.82 -9.11 13.97
CA GLU A 120 4.22 -9.42 15.34
C GLU A 120 3.18 -10.30 16.05
N GLU A 121 1.89 -10.00 15.88
CA GLU A 121 0.80 -10.83 16.41
C GLU A 121 0.81 -12.24 15.80
N THR A 122 1.16 -12.35 14.51
CA THR A 122 1.28 -13.63 13.82
C THR A 122 2.45 -14.44 14.39
N TYR A 123 3.61 -13.83 14.60
CA TYR A 123 4.76 -14.48 15.25
C TYR A 123 4.46 -14.89 16.69
N ALA A 124 3.81 -14.03 17.48
CA ALA A 124 3.41 -14.35 18.85
C ALA A 124 2.44 -15.53 18.90
N THR A 125 1.48 -15.59 17.98
CA THR A 125 0.55 -16.72 17.85
C THR A 125 1.28 -18.03 17.52
N ALA A 126 2.22 -17.99 16.56
CA ALA A 126 3.01 -19.17 16.18
C ALA A 126 3.88 -19.68 17.34
N ALA A 127 4.56 -18.77 18.07
CA ALA A 127 5.35 -19.11 19.25
C ALA A 127 4.48 -19.70 20.38
N GLY A 128 3.28 -19.15 20.58
CA GLY A 128 2.30 -19.66 21.52
C GLY A 128 1.86 -21.09 21.19
N LEU A 129 1.59 -21.38 19.91
CA LEU A 129 1.22 -22.73 19.45
C LEU A 129 2.33 -23.75 19.67
N ALA A 130 3.58 -23.41 19.31
CA ALA A 130 4.73 -24.29 19.54
C ALA A 130 4.98 -24.55 21.03
N THR A 131 4.77 -23.54 21.88
CA THR A 131 4.90 -23.69 23.34
C THR A 131 3.80 -24.57 23.94
N ALA A 132 2.56 -24.40 23.49
CA ALA A 132 1.41 -25.15 24.01
C ALA A 132 1.36 -26.60 23.52
N HIS A 133 1.91 -26.88 22.32
CA HIS A 133 1.85 -28.19 21.68
C HIS A 133 3.21 -28.62 21.11
N PRO A 134 4.24 -28.84 21.96
CA PRO A 134 5.62 -29.07 21.51
C PRO A 134 5.82 -30.38 20.74
N GLU A 135 4.93 -31.36 20.87
CA GLU A 135 4.96 -32.61 20.09
C GLU A 135 4.28 -32.49 18.72
N LEU A 136 3.54 -31.40 18.45
CA LEU A 136 2.78 -31.20 17.21
C LEU A 136 3.25 -29.99 16.41
N ALA A 137 3.86 -28.99 17.05
CA ALA A 137 4.22 -27.73 16.43
C ALA A 137 5.63 -27.28 16.83
N SER A 138 6.36 -26.74 15.84
CA SER A 138 7.62 -26.03 16.03
C SER A 138 7.69 -24.85 15.07
N VAL A 139 8.40 -23.79 15.46
CA VAL A 139 8.71 -22.66 14.58
C VAL A 139 10.11 -22.89 14.02
N ILE A 140 10.22 -22.92 12.70
CA ILE A 140 11.50 -23.16 12.00
C ILE A 140 11.82 -21.89 11.20
N ASP A 141 12.99 -21.34 11.43
CA ASP A 141 13.52 -20.25 10.62
C ASP A 141 14.06 -20.79 9.29
N ILE A 142 13.62 -20.19 8.18
CA ILE A 142 14.01 -20.57 6.81
C ILE A 142 14.81 -19.48 6.10
N GLY A 143 15.19 -18.42 6.83
CA GLY A 143 15.99 -17.33 6.34
C GLY A 143 15.32 -15.96 6.48
N ASP A 144 16.15 -14.93 6.41
CA ASP A 144 15.75 -13.55 6.61
C ASP A 144 15.16 -12.91 5.35
N SER A 145 14.22 -11.99 5.57
CA SER A 145 13.80 -11.04 4.54
C SER A 145 14.94 -10.09 4.20
N TRP A 146 14.84 -9.41 3.05
CA TRP A 146 15.84 -8.41 2.68
C TRP A 146 15.99 -7.31 3.74
N ALA A 147 14.88 -6.81 4.30
CA ALA A 147 14.92 -5.75 5.31
C ALA A 147 15.67 -6.20 6.58
N LYS A 148 15.44 -7.44 7.04
CA LYS A 148 16.17 -8.01 8.18
C LYS A 148 17.65 -8.22 7.91
N SER A 149 18.03 -8.56 6.67
CA SER A 149 19.44 -8.78 6.33
C SER A 149 20.26 -7.49 6.24
N VAL A 150 19.63 -6.34 5.98
CA VAL A 150 20.31 -5.04 5.86
C VAL A 150 20.14 -4.12 7.09
N ASN A 151 19.08 -4.30 7.88
CA ASN A 151 18.88 -3.61 9.16
C ASN A 151 18.93 -4.64 10.29
N SER A 152 20.13 -4.90 10.82
CA SER A 152 20.40 -5.91 11.85
C SER A 152 19.90 -5.57 13.26
N ALA A 153 18.89 -4.70 13.39
CA ALA A 153 18.44 -4.15 14.67
C ALA A 153 17.10 -4.71 15.18
N ASP A 154 16.53 -5.72 14.51
CA ASP A 154 15.31 -6.43 14.96
C ASP A 154 15.62 -7.84 15.45
#